data_AF-A0A2K5HPS5-F1
#
_entry.id   AF-A0A2K5HPS5-F1
#
_cell.length_a   1.000
_cell.length_b   1.000
_cell.length_c   1.000
_cell.angle_alpha   90.00
_cell.angle_beta   90.00
_cell.angle_gamma   90.00
#
_symmetry.space_group_name_H-M   'P 1'
#
loop_
_entity.id
_entity.type
_entity.pdbx_description
1 polymer ?
#
loop_
_entity_poly.entity_id
_entity_poly.type
_entity_poly.pdbx_seq_one_letter_code
_entity_poly.pdbx_strand_id
1 'polypeptide(L)'
;MSQPNTSGDCLFDGVNELMKTLQFAVHIPTFVLGLILNLLAIHGFSTFLKNRWPDYAATSIYMINLAVFDLLLVLSLPFKMSLSQIQSPYPFLCTLVECLYFVSMYGSVFTICFISMDRFLAIRYPLLVNHLRSPRKIFGICCTIWVLVWTGSIPIYSFHGKVEKYMCFHNMSDDTWSAKVFFPLEVFGFLLPMGIMGFCSSRSIHILLGRRDHTQDWVQQRACIYSIAVSLAVFVVSFLPVHLGFFLQFLVRNGFIVECRAKQSISFFLQLSMCFSNVNCCLDVFCYYFVIKEFRMNIRAHRPSRVQLVLQDTTISRG
;
A
#
# COMPACT_ATOMS: atom_id res chain seq x y z
N MET A 1 -34.74 44.64 13.61
CA MET A 1 -34.22 44.01 12.38
C MET A 1 -33.51 42.74 12.79
N SER A 2 -34.24 41.64 12.67
CA SER A 2 -33.85 40.27 12.99
C SER A 2 -32.85 39.76 11.95
N GLN A 3 -31.67 39.33 12.41
CA GLN A 3 -30.76 38.52 11.60
C GLN A 3 -31.43 37.17 11.31
N PRO A 4 -31.48 36.69 10.06
CA PRO A 4 -31.92 35.34 9.79
C PRO A 4 -30.76 34.38 10.04
N ASN A 5 -30.94 33.49 11.03
CA ASN A 5 -30.23 32.22 11.12
C ASN A 5 -30.44 31.45 9.81
N THR A 6 -29.42 31.34 8.98
CA THR A 6 -29.36 30.35 7.90
C THR A 6 -28.28 29.34 8.23
N SER A 7 -28.66 28.32 9.01
CA SER A 7 -28.06 26.99 8.91
C SER A 7 -28.33 26.47 7.50
N GLY A 8 -27.48 26.88 6.55
CA GLY A 8 -27.58 26.50 5.15
C GLY A 8 -26.92 25.15 4.93
N ASP A 9 -27.73 24.10 4.76
CA ASP A 9 -27.26 22.83 4.23
C ASP A 9 -26.61 23.07 2.86
N CYS A 10 -25.29 22.83 2.74
CA CYS A 10 -24.60 22.95 1.46
C CYS A 10 -25.13 21.86 0.50
N LEU A 11 -25.46 22.21 -0.74
CA LEU A 11 -26.05 21.29 -1.71
C LEU A 11 -24.96 20.48 -2.45
N PHE A 12 -25.00 19.14 -2.39
CA PHE A 12 -23.95 18.25 -2.92
C PHE A 12 -24.34 17.47 -4.20
N ASP A 13 -25.57 17.65 -4.70
CA ASP A 13 -26.20 16.74 -5.66
C ASP A 13 -25.44 16.56 -6.99
N GLY A 14 -24.92 17.63 -7.59
CA GLY A 14 -24.15 17.55 -8.84
C GLY A 14 -22.78 16.87 -8.70
N VAL A 15 -22.18 16.94 -7.51
CA VAL A 15 -20.88 16.30 -7.22
C VAL A 15 -21.05 14.79 -7.00
N ASN A 16 -22.19 14.40 -6.42
CA ASN A 16 -22.49 13.01 -6.11
C ASN A 16 -22.69 12.15 -7.39
N GLU A 17 -23.40 12.67 -8.40
CA GLU A 17 -23.62 11.93 -9.66
C GLU A 17 -22.34 11.76 -10.51
N LEU A 18 -21.51 12.80 -10.59
CA LEU A 18 -20.21 12.72 -11.25
C LEU A 18 -19.30 11.72 -10.52
N MET A 19 -19.23 11.80 -9.20
CA MET A 19 -18.41 10.90 -8.39
C MET A 19 -18.87 9.45 -8.51
N LYS A 20 -20.19 9.21 -8.54
CA LYS A 20 -20.77 7.88 -8.73
C LYS A 20 -20.31 7.25 -10.04
N THR A 21 -20.38 8.00 -11.14
CA THR A 21 -19.93 7.52 -12.46
C THR A 21 -18.42 7.22 -12.45
N LEU A 22 -17.61 8.10 -11.87
CA LEU A 22 -16.16 7.92 -11.75
C LEU A 22 -15.80 6.71 -10.87
N GLN A 23 -16.49 6.50 -9.76
CA GLN A 23 -16.29 5.36 -8.87
C GLN A 23 -16.49 4.04 -9.62
N PHE A 24 -17.60 3.88 -10.34
CA PHE A 24 -17.83 2.67 -11.14
C PHE A 24 -16.77 2.50 -12.24
N ALA A 25 -16.45 3.57 -12.97
CA ALA A 25 -15.48 3.55 -14.06
C ALA A 25 -14.07 3.15 -13.60
N VAL A 26 -13.67 3.51 -12.36
CA VAL A 26 -12.35 3.20 -11.81
C VAL A 26 -12.35 1.88 -11.04
N HIS A 27 -13.32 1.64 -10.17
CA HIS A 27 -13.29 0.50 -9.27
C HIS A 27 -13.62 -0.83 -9.96
N ILE A 28 -14.45 -0.86 -11.01
CA ILE A 28 -14.73 -2.11 -11.74
C ILE A 28 -13.46 -2.65 -12.43
N PRO A 29 -12.73 -1.87 -13.24
CA PRO A 29 -11.45 -2.33 -13.80
C PRO A 29 -10.42 -2.65 -12.72
N THR A 30 -10.35 -1.83 -11.65
CA THR A 30 -9.44 -2.06 -10.52
C THR A 30 -9.74 -3.39 -9.83
N PHE A 31 -11.01 -3.74 -9.66
CA PHE A 31 -11.41 -5.03 -9.09
C PHE A 31 -10.93 -6.21 -9.94
N VAL A 32 -11.23 -6.18 -11.24
CA VAL A 32 -10.87 -7.28 -12.15
C VAL A 32 -9.35 -7.41 -12.27
N LEU A 33 -8.64 -6.31 -12.53
CA LEU A 33 -7.19 -6.31 -12.68
C LEU A 33 -6.50 -6.65 -11.36
N GLY A 34 -6.91 -6.02 -10.26
CA GLY A 34 -6.34 -6.24 -8.94
C GLY A 34 -6.48 -7.69 -8.49
N LEU A 35 -7.64 -8.32 -8.73
CA LEU A 35 -7.85 -9.73 -8.40
C LEU A 35 -6.91 -10.64 -9.19
N ILE A 36 -6.85 -10.48 -10.51
CA ILE A 36 -6.02 -11.32 -11.39
C ILE A 36 -4.53 -11.13 -11.05
N LEU A 37 -4.06 -9.88 -10.99
CA LEU A 37 -2.66 -9.55 -10.81
C LEU A 37 -2.13 -10.02 -9.44
N ASN A 38 -2.90 -9.84 -8.36
CA ASN A 38 -2.45 -10.24 -7.02
C ASN A 38 -2.52 -11.75 -6.81
N LEU A 39 -3.51 -12.46 -7.39
CA LEU A 39 -3.52 -13.93 -7.37
C LEU A 39 -2.34 -14.52 -8.15
N LEU A 40 -2.00 -13.96 -9.31
CA LEU A 40 -0.82 -14.36 -10.07
C LEU A 40 0.48 -14.08 -9.30
N ALA A 41 0.56 -12.93 -8.61
CA ALA A 41 1.70 -12.59 -7.76
C ALA A 41 1.88 -13.63 -6.64
N ILE A 42 0.82 -13.95 -5.89
CA ILE A 42 0.86 -14.97 -4.84
C ILE A 42 1.30 -16.31 -5.39
N HIS A 43 0.75 -16.74 -6.52
CA HIS A 43 1.14 -18.00 -7.16
C HIS A 43 2.63 -18.00 -7.56
N GLY A 44 3.11 -16.91 -8.17
CA GLY A 44 4.50 -16.75 -8.58
C GLY A 44 5.47 -16.79 -7.39
N PHE A 45 5.25 -15.96 -6.37
CA PHE A 45 6.11 -15.90 -5.18
C PHE A 45 6.03 -17.16 -4.32
N SER A 46 4.87 -17.82 -4.26
CA SER A 46 4.73 -19.13 -3.60
C SER A 46 5.55 -20.21 -4.30
N THR A 47 5.63 -20.17 -5.63
CA THR A 47 6.48 -21.08 -6.40
C THR A 47 7.97 -20.84 -6.10
N PHE A 48 8.40 -19.59 -5.98
CA PHE A 48 9.78 -19.27 -5.57
C PHE A 48 10.10 -19.78 -4.15
N LEU A 49 9.14 -19.68 -3.22
CA LEU A 49 9.27 -20.24 -1.87
C LEU A 49 9.38 -21.78 -1.88
N LYS A 50 8.52 -22.45 -2.65
CA LYS A 50 8.51 -23.92 -2.76
C LYS A 50 9.80 -24.45 -3.33
N ASN A 51 10.39 -23.75 -4.29
CA ASN A 51 11.68 -24.11 -4.91
C ASN A 51 12.88 -23.85 -3.99
N ARG A 52 12.67 -23.47 -2.72
CA ARG A 52 13.68 -23.35 -1.65
C ARG A 52 14.88 -22.49 -2.04
N TRP A 53 14.68 -21.39 -2.76
CA TRP A 53 15.75 -20.41 -2.96
C TRP A 53 15.88 -19.54 -1.71
N PRO A 54 16.86 -19.81 -0.82
CA PRO A 54 16.91 -19.17 0.50
C PRO A 54 17.06 -17.65 0.41
N ASP A 55 17.81 -17.16 -0.60
CA ASP A 55 18.11 -15.75 -0.80
C ASP A 55 16.88 -14.91 -1.20
N TYR A 56 15.84 -15.55 -1.76
CA TYR A 56 14.62 -14.90 -2.25
C TYR A 56 13.39 -15.18 -1.39
N ALA A 57 13.50 -16.09 -0.42
CA ALA A 57 12.38 -16.47 0.42
C ALA A 57 11.88 -15.30 1.29
N ALA A 58 12.80 -14.52 1.86
CA ALA A 58 12.48 -13.35 2.67
C ALA A 58 11.63 -12.33 1.90
N THR A 59 12.08 -11.89 0.72
CA THR A 59 11.31 -10.93 -0.09
C THR A 59 10.02 -11.53 -0.63
N SER A 60 9.99 -12.81 -1.03
CA SER A 60 8.76 -13.47 -1.46
C SER A 60 7.67 -13.43 -0.38
N ILE A 61 8.02 -13.55 0.90
CA ILE A 61 7.06 -13.42 2.01
C ILE A 61 6.47 -12.00 2.06
N TYR A 62 7.29 -10.96 1.94
CA TYR A 62 6.79 -9.58 1.89
C TYR A 62 5.87 -9.34 0.68
N MET A 63 6.24 -9.83 -0.51
CA MET A 63 5.40 -9.64 -1.70
C MET A 63 4.06 -10.38 -1.59
N ILE A 64 4.04 -11.58 -0.98
CA ILE A 64 2.80 -12.29 -0.69
C ILE A 64 1.96 -11.52 0.33
N ASN A 65 2.59 -11.01 1.40
CA ASN A 65 1.88 -10.22 2.42
C ASN A 65 1.23 -8.97 1.81
N LEU A 66 1.95 -8.25 0.94
CA LEU A 66 1.41 -7.10 0.20
C LEU A 66 0.23 -7.52 -0.68
N ALA A 67 0.39 -8.59 -1.47
CA ALA A 67 -0.68 -9.10 -2.34
C ALA A 67 -1.92 -9.55 -1.56
N VAL A 68 -1.78 -10.05 -0.33
CA VAL A 68 -2.92 -10.39 0.53
C VAL A 68 -3.66 -9.13 0.99
N PHE A 69 -2.96 -8.07 1.40
CA PHE A 69 -3.61 -6.79 1.71
C PHE A 69 -4.30 -6.19 0.47
N ASP A 70 -3.67 -6.26 -0.70
CA ASP A 70 -4.27 -5.81 -1.95
C ASP A 70 -5.52 -6.61 -2.33
N LEU A 71 -5.54 -7.92 -2.07
CA LEU A 71 -6.74 -8.75 -2.26
C LEU A 71 -7.87 -8.37 -1.30
N LEU A 72 -7.56 -8.10 -0.03
CA LEU A 72 -8.56 -7.62 0.93
C LEU A 72 -9.16 -6.27 0.48
N LEU A 73 -8.33 -5.36 -0.04
CA LEU A 73 -8.79 -4.10 -0.62
C LEU A 73 -9.72 -4.34 -1.81
N VAL A 74 -9.28 -5.14 -2.78
CA VAL A 74 -10.03 -5.50 -3.99
C VAL A 74 -11.37 -6.12 -3.63
N LEU A 75 -11.40 -7.08 -2.71
CA LEU A 75 -12.63 -7.73 -2.24
C LEU A 75 -13.57 -6.75 -1.53
N SER A 76 -13.05 -5.67 -0.94
CA SER A 76 -13.85 -4.63 -0.29
C SER A 76 -14.47 -3.65 -1.29
N LEU A 77 -13.95 -3.53 -2.53
CA LEU A 77 -14.43 -2.56 -3.52
C LEU A 77 -15.90 -2.77 -3.96
N PRO A 78 -16.37 -4.00 -4.28
CA PRO A 78 -17.76 -4.22 -4.64
C PRO A 78 -18.72 -3.84 -3.52
N PHE A 79 -18.36 -4.13 -2.27
CA PHE A 79 -19.15 -3.73 -1.11
C PHE A 79 -19.13 -2.22 -0.92
N LYS A 80 -17.98 -1.57 -1.11
CA LYS A 80 -17.89 -0.10 -1.09
C LYS A 80 -18.82 0.53 -2.13
N MET A 81 -18.86 0.01 -3.36
CA MET A 81 -19.74 0.52 -4.42
C MET A 81 -21.24 0.28 -4.14
N SER A 82 -21.60 -0.87 -3.58
CA SER A 82 -22.99 -1.24 -3.31
C SER A 82 -23.54 -0.56 -2.05
N LEU A 83 -22.76 -0.56 -0.97
CA LEU A 83 -23.18 -0.08 0.35
C LEU A 83 -23.00 1.43 0.54
N SER A 84 -22.27 2.12 -0.35
CA SER A 84 -22.19 3.59 -0.32
C SER A 84 -23.46 4.27 -0.84
N GLN A 85 -24.38 3.52 -1.46
CA GLN A 85 -25.57 4.06 -2.12
C GLN A 85 -26.89 3.66 -1.46
N ILE A 86 -26.83 2.72 -0.53
CA ILE A 86 -28.00 2.17 0.14
C ILE A 86 -27.75 2.26 1.64
N GLN A 87 -28.76 2.70 2.39
CA GLN A 87 -28.72 2.63 3.85
C GLN A 87 -28.61 1.15 4.24
N SER A 88 -27.46 0.74 4.76
CA SER A 88 -27.17 -0.68 4.94
C SER A 88 -28.09 -1.28 6.00
N PRO A 89 -28.88 -2.33 5.70
CA PRO A 89 -29.64 -3.06 6.70
C PRO A 89 -28.73 -3.87 7.65
N TYR A 90 -27.44 -3.99 7.34
CA TYR A 90 -26.46 -4.77 8.10
C TYR A 90 -25.28 -3.88 8.56
N PRO A 91 -25.37 -3.22 9.72
CA PRO A 91 -24.31 -2.35 10.24
C PRO A 91 -23.00 -3.12 10.48
N PHE A 92 -23.07 -4.38 10.95
CA PHE A 92 -21.88 -5.21 11.14
C PHE A 92 -21.09 -5.45 9.85
N LEU A 93 -21.76 -5.73 8.73
CA LEU A 93 -21.09 -5.92 7.43
C LEU A 93 -20.44 -4.62 6.95
N CYS A 94 -21.10 -3.49 7.19
CA CYS A 94 -20.58 -2.17 6.87
C CYS A 94 -19.24 -1.90 7.59
N THR A 95 -19.25 -2.04 8.93
CA THR A 95 -18.06 -1.84 9.75
C THR A 95 -16.96 -2.84 9.41
N LEU A 96 -17.30 -4.11 9.15
CA LEU A 96 -16.33 -5.11 8.74
C LEU A 96 -15.63 -4.72 7.42
N VAL A 97 -16.39 -4.29 6.41
CA VAL A 97 -15.84 -3.86 5.11
C VAL A 97 -14.99 -2.61 5.26
N GLU A 98 -15.41 -1.64 6.08
CA GLU A 98 -14.60 -0.45 6.40
C GLU A 98 -13.29 -0.85 7.10
N CYS A 99 -13.36 -1.72 8.11
CA CYS A 99 -12.17 -2.22 8.80
C CYS A 99 -11.22 -2.92 7.82
N LEU A 100 -11.71 -3.83 6.98
CA LEU A 100 -10.90 -4.51 5.98
C LEU A 100 -10.27 -3.52 4.99
N TYR A 101 -11.02 -2.50 4.55
CA TYR A 101 -10.51 -1.46 3.65
C TYR A 101 -9.34 -0.69 4.26
N PHE A 102 -9.46 -0.20 5.50
CA PHE A 102 -8.39 0.54 6.16
C PHE A 102 -7.23 -0.35 6.62
N VAL A 103 -7.51 -1.56 7.09
CA VAL A 103 -6.48 -2.59 7.40
C VAL A 103 -5.64 -2.87 6.16
N SER A 104 -6.27 -2.98 4.99
CA SER A 104 -5.56 -3.18 3.72
C SER A 104 -4.70 -1.98 3.35
N MET A 105 -5.25 -0.77 3.43
CA MET A 105 -4.52 0.47 3.12
C MET A 105 -3.26 0.62 3.98
N TYR A 106 -3.41 0.59 5.31
CA TYR A 106 -2.28 0.72 6.22
C TYR A 106 -1.35 -0.51 6.19
N GLY A 107 -1.91 -1.71 5.98
CA GLY A 107 -1.15 -2.94 5.79
C GLY A 107 -0.19 -2.85 4.60
N SER A 108 -0.67 -2.35 3.45
CA SER A 108 0.18 -2.07 2.28
C SER A 108 1.21 -0.99 2.58
N VAL A 109 0.83 0.13 3.21
CA VAL A 109 1.76 1.21 3.61
C VAL A 109 2.92 0.69 4.46
N PHE A 110 2.63 -0.04 5.54
CA PHE A 110 3.67 -0.59 6.40
C PHE A 110 4.49 -1.66 5.68
N THR A 111 3.86 -2.53 4.89
CA THR A 111 4.58 -3.57 4.15
C THR A 111 5.58 -2.96 3.16
N ILE A 112 5.19 -1.97 2.37
CA ILE A 112 6.07 -1.28 1.41
C ILE A 112 7.18 -0.53 2.18
N CYS A 113 6.87 0.09 3.32
CA CYS A 113 7.86 0.74 4.18
C CYS A 113 8.94 -0.26 4.64
N PHE A 114 8.55 -1.42 5.17
CA PHE A 114 9.48 -2.47 5.59
C PHE A 114 10.27 -3.06 4.41
N ILE A 115 9.67 -3.21 3.23
CA ILE A 115 10.41 -3.60 2.00
C ILE A 115 11.49 -2.57 1.67
N SER A 116 11.18 -1.26 1.75
CA SER A 116 12.14 -0.19 1.50
C SER A 116 13.28 -0.19 2.51
N MET A 117 12.97 -0.40 3.79
CA MET A 117 13.97 -0.56 4.85
C MET A 117 14.87 -1.79 4.63
N ASP A 118 14.31 -2.96 4.34
CA ASP A 118 15.06 -4.20 4.05
C ASP A 118 16.02 -3.98 2.88
N ARG A 119 15.55 -3.35 1.80
CA ARG A 119 16.38 -3.01 0.64
C ARG A 119 17.51 -2.05 0.98
N PHE A 120 17.22 -0.99 1.73
CA PHE A 120 18.25 -0.03 2.16
C PHE A 120 19.33 -0.71 3.00
N LEU A 121 18.93 -1.54 3.97
CA LEU A 121 19.87 -2.30 4.79
C LEU A 121 20.71 -3.26 3.93
N ALA A 122 20.10 -3.94 2.96
CA ALA A 122 20.82 -4.87 2.07
C ALA A 122 21.88 -4.16 1.21
N ILE A 123 21.59 -2.93 0.76
CA ILE A 123 22.50 -2.12 -0.05
C ILE A 123 23.65 -1.55 0.79
N ARG A 124 23.35 -1.07 2.00
CA ARG A 124 24.33 -0.40 2.88
C ARG A 124 25.17 -1.36 3.70
N TYR A 125 24.57 -2.45 4.21
CA TYR A 125 25.18 -3.38 5.16
C TYR A 125 24.96 -4.85 4.76
N PRO A 126 25.51 -5.30 3.60
CA PRO A 126 25.23 -6.62 3.04
C PRO A 126 25.60 -7.78 3.98
N LEU A 127 26.71 -7.68 4.72
CA LEU A 127 27.15 -8.71 5.67
C LEU A 127 26.21 -8.86 6.87
N LEU A 128 25.71 -7.74 7.41
CA LEU A 128 24.77 -7.73 8.53
C LEU A 128 23.42 -8.31 8.10
N VAL A 129 22.93 -7.92 6.91
CA VAL A 129 21.65 -8.38 6.38
C VAL A 129 21.66 -9.87 6.08
N ASN A 130 22.76 -10.45 5.62
CA ASN A 130 22.81 -11.89 5.37
C ASN A 130 22.54 -12.73 6.65
N HIS A 131 22.92 -12.21 7.82
CA HIS A 131 22.61 -12.82 9.11
C HIS A 131 21.21 -12.44 9.66
N LEU A 132 20.69 -11.26 9.33
CA LEU A 132 19.41 -10.76 9.83
C LEU A 132 18.21 -11.22 8.99
N ARG A 133 18.38 -11.40 7.68
CA ARG A 133 17.33 -11.68 6.70
C ARG A 133 16.94 -13.15 6.70
N SER A 134 16.36 -13.58 7.82
CA SER A 134 15.78 -14.91 7.95
C SER A 134 14.30 -14.89 7.56
N PRO A 135 13.80 -15.85 6.76
CA PRO A 135 12.38 -15.96 6.43
C PRO A 135 11.46 -15.97 7.66
N ARG A 136 11.92 -16.56 8.77
CA ARG A 136 11.16 -16.59 10.04
C ARG A 136 11.00 -15.19 10.65
N LYS A 137 12.06 -14.37 10.60
CA LYS A 137 12.02 -13.00 11.11
C LYS A 137 11.11 -12.13 10.26
N ILE A 138 11.19 -12.25 8.93
CA ILE A 138 10.32 -11.52 8.00
C ILE A 138 8.85 -11.90 8.19
N PHE A 139 8.57 -13.20 8.37
CA PHE A 139 7.22 -13.66 8.69
C PHE A 139 6.72 -13.03 10.01
N GLY A 140 7.57 -12.99 11.05
CA GLY A 140 7.26 -12.29 12.30
C GLY A 140 6.97 -10.80 12.12
N ILE A 141 7.71 -10.10 11.25
CA ILE A 141 7.43 -8.70 10.89
C ILE A 141 6.06 -8.59 10.24
N CYS A 142 5.72 -9.47 9.29
CA CYS A 142 4.40 -9.49 8.65
C CYS A 142 3.29 -9.69 9.67
N CYS A 143 3.41 -10.67 10.58
CA CYS A 143 2.46 -10.87 11.67
C CYS A 143 2.32 -9.63 12.57
N THR A 144 3.43 -8.95 12.85
CA THR A 144 3.42 -7.71 13.63
C THR A 144 2.65 -6.60 12.91
N ILE A 145 2.85 -6.45 11.60
CA ILE A 145 2.09 -5.50 10.77
C ILE A 145 0.60 -5.81 10.87
N TRP A 146 0.18 -7.08 10.73
CA TRP A 146 -1.22 -7.48 10.87
C TRP A 146 -1.81 -7.07 12.23
N VAL A 147 -1.14 -7.42 13.33
CA VAL A 147 -1.61 -7.05 14.68
C VAL A 147 -1.71 -5.53 14.82
N LEU A 148 -0.72 -4.80 14.32
CA LEU A 148 -0.68 -3.34 14.40
C LEU A 148 -1.82 -2.69 13.62
N VAL A 149 -2.08 -3.12 12.38
CA VAL A 149 -3.14 -2.52 11.54
C VAL A 149 -4.54 -2.88 12.05
N TRP A 150 -4.73 -4.08 12.58
CA TRP A 150 -5.99 -4.47 13.23
C TRP A 150 -6.21 -3.66 14.51
N THR A 151 -5.18 -3.49 15.34
CA THR A 151 -5.28 -2.66 16.55
C THR A 151 -5.55 -1.18 16.18
N GLY A 152 -4.89 -0.68 15.14
CA GLY A 152 -5.12 0.67 14.62
C GLY A 152 -6.51 0.88 14.03
N SER A 153 -7.18 -0.18 13.57
CA SER A 153 -8.57 -0.14 13.09
C SER A 153 -9.62 -0.13 14.21
N ILE A 154 -9.25 -0.29 15.49
CA ILE A 154 -10.22 -0.31 16.60
C ILE A 154 -11.12 0.94 16.66
N PRO A 155 -10.62 2.18 16.43
CA PRO A 155 -11.47 3.36 16.40
C PRO A 155 -12.57 3.30 15.33
N ILE A 156 -12.39 2.53 14.26
CA ILE A 156 -13.35 2.36 13.16
C ILE A 156 -14.67 1.77 13.65
N TYR A 157 -14.63 0.87 14.65
CA TYR A 157 -15.83 0.32 15.27
C TYR A 157 -16.69 1.37 15.97
N SER A 158 -16.12 2.53 16.31
CA SER A 158 -16.83 3.65 16.91
C SER A 158 -17.27 4.71 15.89
N PHE A 159 -16.97 4.54 14.59
CA PHE A 159 -17.21 5.58 13.58
C PHE A 159 -18.67 5.96 13.37
N HIS A 160 -19.62 5.09 13.72
CA HIS A 160 -21.04 5.30 13.46
C HIS A 160 -21.90 5.46 14.72
N GLY A 161 -21.28 5.43 15.92
CA GLY A 161 -22.00 5.58 17.19
C GLY A 161 -23.14 4.56 17.38
N LYS A 162 -24.14 4.89 18.22
CA LYS A 162 -25.35 4.07 18.44
C LYS A 162 -26.47 4.35 17.42
N VAL A 163 -26.14 4.71 16.19
CA VAL A 163 -27.14 5.07 15.18
C VAL A 163 -27.58 3.81 14.43
N GLU A 164 -28.86 3.48 14.50
CA GLU A 164 -29.42 2.22 13.95
C GLU A 164 -29.39 2.15 12.41
N LYS A 165 -29.16 3.27 11.71
CA LYS A 165 -29.10 3.30 10.24
C LYS A 165 -28.10 4.34 9.73
N TYR A 166 -26.98 3.90 9.14
CA TYR A 166 -25.96 4.77 8.52
C TYR A 166 -25.57 4.33 7.11
N MET A 167 -25.01 5.26 6.33
CA MET A 167 -24.43 4.99 5.01
C MET A 167 -22.96 4.59 5.17
N CYS A 168 -22.53 3.48 4.59
CA CYS A 168 -21.15 3.04 4.67
C CYS A 168 -20.20 4.02 3.98
N PHE A 169 -19.02 4.23 4.56
CA PHE A 169 -17.99 5.14 4.07
C PHE A 169 -18.42 6.63 4.00
N HIS A 170 -19.57 6.97 4.56
CA HIS A 170 -20.11 8.32 4.61
C HIS A 170 -20.54 8.66 6.04
N ASN A 171 -20.43 9.93 6.40
CA ASN A 171 -20.90 10.45 7.68
C ASN A 171 -20.25 9.83 8.94
N MET A 172 -18.92 9.70 8.95
CA MET A 172 -18.18 9.33 10.16
C MET A 172 -18.44 10.32 11.30
N SER A 173 -18.52 9.80 12.53
CA SER A 173 -18.75 10.56 13.75
C SER A 173 -17.71 11.66 13.98
N ASP A 174 -18.10 12.74 14.68
CA ASP A 174 -17.15 13.80 15.03
C ASP A 174 -16.05 13.31 15.99
N ASP A 175 -16.30 12.25 16.77
CA ASP A 175 -15.30 11.58 17.62
C ASP A 175 -14.15 10.97 16.78
N THR A 176 -14.45 10.43 15.59
CA THR A 176 -13.46 9.95 14.62
C THR A 176 -12.52 11.07 14.17
N TRP A 177 -13.07 12.27 13.99
CA TRP A 177 -12.35 13.46 13.56
C TRP A 177 -11.74 14.24 14.73
N SER A 178 -11.81 13.70 15.95
CA SER A 178 -11.13 14.28 17.10
C SER A 178 -9.61 14.24 16.90
N ALA A 179 -8.93 15.30 17.33
CA ALA A 179 -7.47 15.38 17.28
C ALA A 179 -6.77 14.18 17.92
N LYS A 180 -7.37 13.59 18.97
CA LYS A 180 -6.82 12.45 19.71
C LYS A 180 -6.73 11.17 18.87
N VAL A 181 -7.66 10.97 17.94
CA VAL A 181 -7.68 9.79 17.05
C VAL A 181 -6.98 10.12 15.73
N PHE A 182 -7.23 11.30 15.18
CA PHE A 182 -6.72 11.72 13.89
C PHE A 182 -5.18 11.83 13.86
N PHE A 183 -4.56 12.55 14.81
CA PHE A 183 -3.11 12.78 14.75
C PHE A 183 -2.27 11.50 14.86
N PRO A 184 -2.55 10.54 15.76
CA PRO A 184 -1.80 9.29 15.78
C PRO A 184 -1.92 8.49 14.48
N LEU A 185 -3.12 8.43 13.88
CA LEU A 185 -3.34 7.73 12.61
C LEU A 185 -2.57 8.40 11.47
N GLU A 186 -2.60 9.73 11.38
CA GLU A 186 -1.90 10.46 10.32
C GLU A 186 -0.37 10.40 10.50
N VAL A 187 0.11 10.59 11.73
CA VAL A 187 1.55 10.60 12.03
C VAL A 187 2.16 9.20 11.92
N PHE A 188 1.62 8.22 12.64
CA PHE A 188 2.18 6.87 12.68
C PHE A 188 1.74 6.00 11.51
N GLY A 189 0.53 6.24 10.98
CA GLY A 189 -0.02 5.49 9.84
C GLY A 189 0.50 5.97 8.49
N PHE A 190 0.92 7.23 8.36
CA PHE A 190 1.36 7.77 7.05
C PHE A 190 2.64 8.59 7.07
N LEU A 191 2.72 9.68 7.85
CA LEU A 191 3.86 10.60 7.79
C LEU A 191 5.19 9.93 8.17
N LEU A 192 5.18 9.09 9.21
CA LEU A 192 6.35 8.32 9.63
C LEU A 192 6.75 7.28 8.56
N PRO A 193 5.86 6.40 8.07
CA PRO A 193 6.18 5.52 6.92
C PRO A 193 6.69 6.26 5.68
N MET A 194 6.09 7.39 5.32
CA MET A 194 6.51 8.22 4.18
C MET A 194 7.93 8.76 4.39
N GLY A 195 8.22 9.29 5.59
CA GLY A 195 9.54 9.80 5.94
C GLY A 195 10.62 8.72 5.90
N ILE A 196 10.33 7.54 6.46
CA ILE A 196 11.23 6.38 6.44
C ILE A 196 11.47 5.93 4.99
N MET A 197 10.41 5.76 4.20
CA MET A 197 10.52 5.32 2.81
C MET A 197 11.29 6.31 1.95
N GLY A 198 11.06 7.62 2.11
CA GLY A 198 11.80 8.68 1.42
C GLY A 198 13.28 8.70 1.78
N PHE A 199 13.60 8.56 3.07
CA PHE A 199 14.98 8.45 3.55
C PHE A 199 15.67 7.19 3.00
N CYS A 200 15.06 6.02 3.17
CA CYS A 200 15.61 4.75 2.68
C CYS A 200 15.83 4.77 1.17
N SER A 201 14.87 5.27 0.41
CA SER A 201 14.95 5.36 -1.06
C SER A 201 16.05 6.32 -1.51
N SER A 202 16.09 7.54 -0.95
CA SER A 202 17.10 8.54 -1.32
C SER A 202 18.53 8.07 -1.02
N ARG A 203 18.76 7.50 0.17
CA ARG A 203 20.07 6.96 0.55
C ARG A 203 20.47 5.76 -0.29
N SER A 204 19.54 4.86 -0.59
CA SER A 204 19.79 3.69 -1.45
C SER A 204 20.20 4.11 -2.85
N ILE A 205 19.45 5.04 -3.45
CA ILE A 205 19.74 5.57 -4.80
C ILE A 205 21.10 6.27 -4.80
N HIS A 206 21.39 7.13 -3.81
CA HIS A 206 22.68 7.82 -3.71
C HIS A 206 23.86 6.84 -3.62
N ILE A 207 23.74 5.76 -2.82
CA ILE A 207 24.78 4.74 -2.71
C ILE A 207 24.98 4.01 -4.03
N LEU A 208 23.89 3.63 -4.71
CA LEU A 208 23.96 2.90 -5.98
C LEU A 208 24.53 3.77 -7.10
N LEU A 209 24.20 5.06 -7.15
CA LEU A 209 24.79 6.01 -8.11
C LEU A 209 26.29 6.20 -7.86
N GLY A 210 26.74 6.21 -6.61
CA GLY A 210 28.16 6.31 -6.27
C GLY A 210 28.99 5.07 -6.65
N ARG A 211 28.37 3.90 -6.88
CA ARG A 211 29.05 2.66 -7.31
C ARG A 211 29.23 2.55 -8.82
N ARG A 212 28.73 3.53 -9.59
CA ARG A 212 28.69 3.54 -11.05
C ARG A 212 30.05 3.28 -11.70
N ASP A 213 31.13 3.82 -11.13
CA ASP A 213 32.47 3.78 -11.73
C ASP A 213 33.34 2.61 -11.23
N HIS A 214 32.81 1.71 -10.39
CA HIS A 214 33.62 0.68 -9.71
C HIS A 214 33.17 -0.77 -9.97
N THR A 215 32.08 -1.02 -10.72
CA THR A 215 31.55 -2.38 -10.91
C THR A 215 31.06 -2.67 -12.33
N GLN A 216 31.36 -3.87 -12.82
CA GLN A 216 30.97 -4.39 -14.14
C GLN A 216 29.44 -4.65 -14.27
N ASP A 217 28.69 -4.48 -13.17
CA ASP A 217 27.26 -4.82 -13.01
C ASP A 217 26.30 -3.61 -13.00
N TRP A 218 26.64 -2.50 -13.68
CA TRP A 218 25.81 -1.29 -13.74
C TRP A 218 24.35 -1.55 -14.18
N VAL A 219 24.13 -2.52 -15.08
CA VAL A 219 22.79 -2.90 -15.55
C VAL A 219 21.90 -3.37 -14.39
N GLN A 220 22.47 -4.13 -13.45
CA GLN A 220 21.74 -4.63 -12.29
C GLN A 220 21.47 -3.53 -11.27
N GLN A 221 22.45 -2.65 -11.03
CA GLN A 221 22.27 -1.49 -10.14
C GLN A 221 21.19 -0.54 -10.67
N ARG A 222 21.19 -0.28 -11.99
CA ARG A 222 20.16 0.55 -12.64
C ARG A 222 18.76 -0.05 -12.48
N ALA A 223 18.61 -1.37 -12.64
CA ALA A 223 17.34 -2.03 -12.41
C ALA A 223 16.86 -1.90 -10.95
N CYS A 224 17.78 -2.02 -9.98
CA CYS A 224 17.49 -1.81 -8.56
C CYS A 224 17.04 -0.37 -8.28
N ILE A 225 17.75 0.63 -8.82
CA ILE A 225 17.38 2.06 -8.71
C ILE A 225 15.96 2.29 -9.25
N TYR A 226 15.64 1.79 -10.45
CA TYR A 226 14.30 1.93 -11.01
C TYR A 226 13.25 1.25 -10.14
N SER A 227 13.52 0.06 -9.60
CA SER A 227 12.59 -0.60 -8.68
C SER A 227 12.30 0.26 -7.46
N ILE A 228 13.32 0.85 -6.83
CA ILE A 228 13.16 1.71 -5.66
C ILE A 228 12.39 2.99 -6.02
N ALA A 229 12.77 3.64 -7.12
CA ALA A 229 12.13 4.88 -7.57
C ALA A 229 10.67 4.69 -7.95
N VAL A 230 10.34 3.59 -8.65
CA VAL A 230 8.95 3.25 -9.01
C VAL A 230 8.14 2.92 -7.77
N SER A 231 8.65 2.12 -6.83
CA SER A 231 7.94 1.82 -5.58
C SER A 231 7.66 3.08 -4.76
N LEU A 232 8.62 4.02 -4.66
CA LEU A 232 8.40 5.31 -4.00
C LEU A 232 7.36 6.16 -4.74
N ALA A 233 7.43 6.22 -6.06
CA ALA A 233 6.48 6.99 -6.87
C ALA A 233 5.05 6.46 -6.73
N VAL A 234 4.86 5.13 -6.80
CA VAL A 234 3.57 4.47 -6.59
C VAL A 234 3.03 4.79 -5.19
N PHE A 235 3.85 4.64 -4.15
CA PHE A 235 3.46 4.98 -2.78
C PHE A 235 3.00 6.45 -2.65
N VAL A 236 3.79 7.40 -3.15
CA VAL A 236 3.46 8.83 -3.04
C VAL A 236 2.19 9.16 -3.81
N VAL A 237 2.08 8.72 -5.07
CA VAL A 237 0.91 9.02 -5.91
C VAL A 237 -0.37 8.39 -5.35
N SER A 238 -0.28 7.21 -4.74
CA SER A 238 -1.44 6.49 -4.22
C SER A 238 -1.87 6.91 -2.82
N PHE A 239 -0.95 7.28 -1.93
CA PHE A 239 -1.27 7.54 -0.51
C PHE A 239 -1.23 9.03 -0.13
N LEU A 240 -0.35 9.84 -0.71
CA LEU A 240 -0.24 11.27 -0.33
C LEU A 240 -1.54 12.06 -0.60
N PRO A 241 -2.22 11.93 -1.76
CA PRO A 241 -3.43 12.70 -2.01
C PRO A 241 -4.57 12.37 -1.04
N VAL A 242 -4.74 11.10 -0.67
CA VAL A 242 -5.82 10.68 0.24
C VAL A 242 -5.57 11.15 1.67
N HIS A 243 -4.33 11.09 2.14
CA HIS A 243 -3.94 11.60 3.46
C HIS A 243 -4.03 13.13 3.54
N LEU A 244 -3.65 13.83 2.47
CA LEU A 244 -3.93 15.26 2.35
C LEU A 244 -5.43 15.54 2.40
N GLY A 245 -6.25 14.72 1.72
CA GLY A 245 -7.70 14.81 1.77
C GLY A 245 -8.25 14.60 3.18
N PHE A 246 -7.74 13.63 3.93
CA PHE A 246 -8.10 13.40 5.32
C PHE A 246 -7.75 14.60 6.20
N PHE A 247 -6.57 15.18 6.04
CA PHE A 247 -6.17 16.38 6.75
C PHE A 247 -7.08 17.58 6.45
N LEU A 248 -7.41 17.82 5.17
CA LEU A 248 -8.34 18.89 4.78
C LEU A 248 -9.75 18.66 5.35
N GLN A 249 -10.22 17.40 5.35
CA GLN A 249 -11.51 17.04 5.92
C GLN A 249 -11.53 17.20 7.45
N PHE A 250 -10.42 16.91 8.13
CA PHE A 250 -10.25 17.19 9.55
C PHE A 250 -10.39 18.69 9.85
N LEU A 251 -9.80 19.56 9.04
CA LEU A 251 -9.93 21.02 9.17
C LEU A 251 -11.38 21.50 8.97
N VAL A 252 -12.10 20.92 8.01
CA VAL A 252 -13.53 21.20 7.79
C VAL A 252 -14.36 20.78 9.01
N ARG A 253 -14.14 19.57 9.53
CA ARG A 253 -14.91 19.00 10.65
C ARG A 253 -14.66 19.71 11.97
N ASN A 254 -13.45 20.25 12.18
CA ASN A 254 -13.10 21.01 13.39
C ASN A 254 -13.38 22.52 13.25
N GLY A 255 -14.09 22.95 12.21
CA GLY A 255 -14.56 24.34 12.07
C GLY A 255 -13.50 25.35 11.59
N PHE A 256 -12.31 24.90 11.19
CA PHE A 256 -11.29 25.80 10.60
C PHE A 256 -11.66 26.25 9.18
N ILE A 257 -12.43 25.43 8.44
CA ILE A 257 -12.92 25.72 7.09
C ILE A 257 -14.44 25.74 7.09
N VAL A 258 -15.03 26.94 6.99
CA VAL A 258 -16.48 27.15 7.12
C VAL A 258 -17.19 27.31 5.77
N GLU A 259 -16.48 27.71 4.72
CA GLU A 259 -17.08 28.08 3.44
C GLU A 259 -17.60 26.88 2.63
N CYS A 260 -18.88 26.91 2.20
CA CYS A 260 -19.53 25.80 1.50
C CYS A 260 -18.79 25.35 0.23
N ARG A 261 -18.28 26.29 -0.57
CA ARG A 261 -17.52 25.97 -1.79
C ARG A 261 -16.25 25.19 -1.47
N ALA A 262 -15.53 25.59 -0.41
CA ALA A 262 -14.35 24.88 0.05
C ALA A 262 -14.70 23.48 0.58
N LYS A 263 -15.77 23.35 1.38
CA LYS A 263 -16.25 22.05 1.87
C LYS A 263 -16.60 21.09 0.74
N GLN A 264 -17.29 21.58 -0.29
CA GLN A 264 -17.66 20.78 -1.47
C GLN A 264 -16.43 20.32 -2.25
N SER A 265 -15.48 21.23 -2.48
CA SER A 265 -14.22 20.92 -3.18
C SER A 265 -13.36 19.90 -2.40
N ILE A 266 -13.27 20.05 -1.07
CA ILE A 266 -12.53 19.13 -0.20
C ILE A 266 -13.17 17.74 -0.19
N SER A 267 -14.50 17.66 -0.07
CA SER A 267 -15.22 16.38 -0.12
C SER A 267 -15.00 15.67 -1.46
N PHE A 268 -15.09 16.41 -2.58
CA PHE A 268 -14.82 15.86 -3.91
C PHE A 268 -13.36 15.39 -4.04
N PHE A 269 -12.40 16.20 -3.60
CA PHE A 269 -10.98 15.86 -3.63
C PHE A 269 -10.67 14.61 -2.80
N LEU A 270 -11.25 14.47 -1.61
CA LEU A 270 -11.08 13.29 -0.76
C LEU A 270 -11.62 12.03 -1.43
N GLN A 271 -12.85 12.08 -1.96
CA GLN A 271 -13.46 10.95 -2.66
C GLN A 271 -12.65 10.55 -3.90
N LEU A 272 -12.22 11.53 -4.69
CA LEU A 272 -11.38 11.30 -5.87
C LEU A 272 -10.03 10.67 -5.49
N SER A 273 -9.40 11.19 -4.44
CA SER A 273 -8.12 10.69 -3.93
C SER A 273 -8.24 9.25 -3.40
N MET A 274 -9.33 8.91 -2.70
CA MET A 274 -9.62 7.53 -2.31
C MET A 274 -9.78 6.61 -3.53
N CYS A 275 -10.43 7.08 -4.61
CA CYS A 275 -10.57 6.29 -5.84
C CYS A 275 -9.21 6.00 -6.47
N PHE A 276 -8.33 7.00 -6.57
CA PHE A 276 -6.98 6.80 -7.08
C PHE A 276 -6.11 5.95 -6.17
N SER A 277 -6.25 6.10 -4.85
CA SER A 277 -5.56 5.26 -3.86
C SER A 277 -5.88 3.79 -4.05
N ASN A 278 -7.13 3.45 -4.37
CA ASN A 278 -7.53 2.07 -4.64
C ASN A 278 -6.82 1.44 -5.85
N VAL A 279 -6.36 2.24 -6.82
CA VAL A 279 -5.61 1.75 -7.98
C VAL A 279 -4.22 1.23 -7.57
N ASN A 280 -3.74 1.55 -6.36
CA ASN A 280 -2.48 1.05 -5.82
C ASN A 280 -2.33 -0.47 -5.95
N CYS A 281 -3.39 -1.22 -5.63
CA CYS A 281 -3.38 -2.69 -5.71
C CYS A 281 -3.05 -3.23 -7.11
N CYS A 282 -3.29 -2.44 -8.16
CA CYS A 282 -2.91 -2.76 -9.52
C CYS A 282 -1.49 -2.27 -9.83
N LEU A 283 -1.09 -1.11 -9.32
CA LEU A 283 0.24 -0.52 -9.53
C LEU A 283 1.35 -1.33 -8.87
N ASP A 284 1.05 -2.08 -7.80
CA ASP A 284 1.99 -2.99 -7.14
C ASP A 284 2.47 -4.12 -8.08
N VAL A 285 1.82 -4.36 -9.23
CA VAL A 285 2.35 -5.22 -10.30
C VAL A 285 3.72 -4.78 -10.80
N PHE A 286 4.00 -3.48 -10.83
CA PHE A 286 5.31 -2.98 -11.22
C PHE A 286 6.35 -3.39 -10.19
N CYS A 287 6.04 -3.27 -8.90
CA CYS A 287 6.87 -3.77 -7.81
C CYS A 287 7.12 -5.27 -7.98
N TYR A 288 6.07 -6.08 -8.17
CA TYR A 288 6.20 -7.53 -8.39
C TYR A 288 7.09 -7.87 -9.58
N TYR A 289 6.88 -7.21 -10.73
CA TYR A 289 7.64 -7.43 -11.96
C TYR A 289 9.13 -7.14 -11.77
N PHE A 290 9.49 -6.01 -11.16
CA PHE A 290 10.89 -5.64 -10.95
C PHE A 290 11.59 -6.61 -9.99
N VAL A 291 10.91 -7.05 -8.92
CA VAL A 291 11.45 -8.07 -8.00
C VAL A 291 11.66 -9.41 -8.71
N ILE A 292 10.69 -9.88 -9.48
CA ILE A 292 10.82 -11.15 -10.23
C ILE A 292 11.95 -11.05 -11.26
N LYS A 293 12.06 -9.90 -11.94
CA LYS A 293 13.15 -9.64 -12.90
C LYS A 293 14.51 -9.69 -12.20
N GLU A 294 14.64 -9.06 -11.04
CA GLU A 294 15.85 -9.09 -10.20
C GLU A 294 16.21 -10.53 -9.83
N PHE A 295 15.25 -11.33 -9.35
CA PHE A 295 15.47 -12.74 -9.01
C PHE A 295 15.94 -13.57 -10.21
N ARG A 296 15.27 -13.41 -11.37
CA ARG A 296 15.62 -14.14 -12.59
C ARG A 296 16.98 -13.74 -13.17
N MET A 297 17.42 -12.50 -12.97
CA MET A 297 18.75 -12.06 -13.36
C MET A 297 19.81 -12.68 -12.46
N ASN A 298 19.61 -12.65 -11.14
CA ASN A 298 20.55 -13.24 -10.19
C ASN A 298 20.68 -14.77 -10.34
N ILE A 299 19.56 -15.48 -10.54
CA ILE A 299 19.57 -16.93 -10.80
C ILE A 299 20.34 -17.26 -12.08
N ARG A 300 20.21 -16.43 -13.13
CA ARG A 300 20.95 -16.62 -14.39
C ARG A 300 22.44 -16.35 -14.24
N ALA A 301 22.82 -15.33 -13.46
CA ALA A 301 24.22 -15.01 -13.19
C ALA A 301 24.93 -16.11 -12.37
N HIS A 302 24.21 -16.77 -11.44
CA HIS A 302 24.75 -17.85 -10.60
C HIS A 302 24.57 -19.26 -11.18
N ARG A 303 23.97 -19.39 -12.39
CA ARG A 303 23.89 -20.69 -13.06
C ARG A 303 25.28 -21.01 -13.62
N PRO A 304 25.96 -22.09 -13.19
CA PRO A 304 27.25 -22.43 -13.76
C PRO A 304 27.09 -22.60 -15.27
N SER A 305 28.00 -22.00 -16.03
CA SER A 305 28.02 -22.15 -17.48
C SER A 305 28.09 -23.63 -17.81
N ARG A 306 27.36 -24.12 -18.83
CA ARG A 306 27.49 -25.53 -19.29
C ARG A 306 28.96 -25.92 -19.55
N VAL A 307 29.80 -24.95 -19.91
CA VAL A 307 31.25 -25.10 -20.07
C VAL A 307 31.98 -25.42 -18.75
N GLN A 308 31.57 -24.83 -17.62
CA GLN A 308 32.15 -25.13 -16.30
C GLN A 308 31.75 -26.50 -15.77
N LEU A 309 30.51 -26.94 -16.04
CA LEU A 309 30.06 -28.30 -15.70
C LEU A 309 30.80 -29.37 -16.50
N VAL A 310 31.03 -29.15 -17.81
CA VAL A 310 31.81 -30.08 -18.64
C VAL A 310 33.27 -30.14 -18.20
N LEU A 311 33.89 -29.01 -17.83
CA LEU A 311 35.27 -28.96 -17.32
C LEU A 311 35.43 -29.67 -15.95
N GLN A 312 34.40 -29.58 -15.11
CA GLN A 312 34.37 -30.26 -13.81
C GLN A 312 34.20 -31.78 -13.97
N ASP A 313 33.39 -32.22 -14.94
CA ASP A 313 33.27 -33.65 -15.29
C ASP A 313 34.56 -34.22 -15.92
N THR A 314 35.30 -33.42 -16.71
CA THR A 314 36.58 -33.88 -17.29
C THR A 314 37.72 -33.95 -16.27
N THR A 315 37.68 -33.15 -15.20
CA THR A 315 38.68 -33.20 -14.11
C THR A 315 38.40 -34.33 -13.13
N ILE A 316 37.14 -34.70 -12.90
CA ILE A 316 36.76 -35.85 -12.05
C ILE A 316 37.02 -37.18 -12.77
N SER A 317 36.85 -37.24 -14.10
CA SER A 317 37.13 -38.46 -14.88
C SER A 317 38.63 -38.76 -15.09
N ARG A 318 39.53 -37.84 -14.73
CA ARG A 318 40.98 -37.97 -14.88
C ARG A 318 41.75 -38.11 -13.56
N GLY A 319 41.03 -38.18 -12.43
CA GLY A 319 41.60 -38.34 -11.07
C GLY A 319 41.65 -39.78 -10.62
#